data_AF-A0A1U8J0W3-F1
#
_entry.id   AF-A0A1U8J0W3-F1
#
_cell.length_a   1.000
_cell.length_b   1.000
_cell.length_c   1.000
_cell.angle_alpha   90.00
_cell.angle_beta   90.00
_cell.angle_gamma   90.00
#
_symmetry.space_group_name_H-M   'P 1'
#
loop_
_entity.id
_entity.type
_entity.pdbx_description
1 polymer ?
#
loop_
_entity_poly.entity_id
_entity_poly.type
_entity_poly.pdbx_seq_one_letter_code
_entity_poly.pdbx_strand_id
1 'polypeptide(L)'
;MVDCRTRGVHLVNVEGKKILMSGKQSELTNRIIYVVSTKKMIVQGTNTYLAYIIMDTPESKSEISQVPVVKEFLDAFPEELSRMPPEREIEVSVDLEPGTVPISCTPYRMASLELKESKKQLQDLLSKGFIRPSASP
;
A
#
# COMPACT_ATOMS: atom_id res chain seq x y z
N MET A 1 22.29 7.20 -17.32
CA MET A 1 21.71 8.42 -16.74
C MET A 1 20.56 8.87 -17.62
N VAL A 2 19.36 9.06 -17.06
CA VAL A 2 18.19 9.54 -17.82
C VAL A 2 18.20 11.07 -17.78
N ASP A 3 18.26 11.70 -18.96
CA ASP A 3 18.13 13.15 -19.11
C ASP A 3 16.70 13.49 -19.55
N CYS A 4 15.90 13.93 -18.58
CA CYS A 4 14.52 14.32 -18.80
C CYS A 4 14.37 15.56 -19.69
N ARG A 5 15.38 16.45 -19.74
CA ARG A 5 15.33 17.68 -20.53
C ARG A 5 15.49 17.38 -22.02
N THR A 6 16.35 16.43 -22.37
CA THR A 6 16.55 16.00 -23.77
C THR A 6 15.73 14.75 -24.14
N ARG A 7 14.93 14.21 -23.20
CA ARG A 7 14.20 12.95 -23.34
C ARG A 7 15.11 11.81 -23.79
N GLY A 8 16.34 11.82 -23.29
CA GLY A 8 17.43 10.95 -23.70
C GLY A 8 17.90 10.04 -22.58
N VAL A 9 18.41 8.87 -22.94
CA VAL A 9 19.12 7.96 -22.04
C VAL A 9 20.58 7.93 -22.44
N HIS A 10 21.45 8.33 -21.52
CA HIS A 10 22.89 8.16 -21.65
C HIS A 10 23.29 6.78 -21.12
N LEU A 11 23.80 5.95 -22.00
CA LEU A 11 24.40 4.66 -21.71
C LEU A 11 25.93 4.75 -21.89
N VAL A 12 26.67 3.90 -21.21
CA VAL A 12 28.10 3.72 -21.43
C VAL A 12 28.31 2.24 -21.74
N ASN A 13 28.96 1.91 -22.86
CA ASN A 13 29.24 0.51 -23.19
C ASN A 13 30.41 -0.03 -22.32
N VAL A 14 30.68 -1.33 -22.43
CA VAL A 14 31.78 -2.01 -21.72
C VAL A 14 33.19 -1.48 -22.08
N GLU A 15 33.31 -0.75 -23.19
CA GLU A 15 34.54 -0.09 -23.64
C GLU A 15 34.62 1.39 -23.17
N GLY A 16 33.67 1.85 -22.35
CA GLY A 16 33.63 3.22 -21.82
C GLY A 16 33.04 4.26 -22.79
N LYS A 17 32.54 3.85 -23.96
CA LYS A 17 31.96 4.76 -24.96
C LYS A 17 30.55 5.21 -24.56
N LYS A 18 30.32 6.52 -24.53
CA LYS A 18 29.00 7.12 -24.25
C LYS A 18 28.07 6.98 -25.47
N ILE A 19 26.88 6.45 -25.25
CA ILE A 19 25.81 6.30 -26.23
C ILE A 19 24.61 7.12 -25.76
N LEU A 20 24.12 8.03 -26.61
CA LEU A 20 22.90 8.79 -26.36
C LEU A 20 21.75 8.17 -27.15
N MET A 21 20.72 7.70 -26.45
CA MET A 21 19.48 7.22 -27.06
C MET A 21 18.37 8.23 -26.81
N SER A 22 17.81 8.82 -27.87
CA SER A 22 16.64 9.71 -27.76
C SER A 22 15.36 8.93 -27.96
N GLY A 23 14.43 9.00 -27.00
CA GLY A 23 13.10 8.41 -27.16
C GLY A 23 12.25 9.24 -28.13
N LYS A 24 11.64 8.61 -29.13
CA LYS A 24 10.61 9.24 -29.97
C LYS A 24 9.23 8.78 -29.49
N GLN A 25 8.43 9.70 -28.96
CA GLN A 25 7.06 9.40 -28.56
C GLN A 25 6.21 9.16 -29.82
N SER A 26 5.57 8.00 -29.91
CA SER A 26 4.52 7.74 -30.89
C SER A 26 3.16 7.97 -30.22
N GLU A 27 2.21 8.54 -30.95
CA GLU A 27 0.84 8.79 -30.47
C GLU A 27 -0.01 7.50 -30.36
N LEU A 28 0.56 6.35 -30.74
CA LEU A 28 -0.13 5.07 -30.65
C LEU A 28 -0.10 4.52 -29.21
N THR A 29 -1.29 4.22 -28.68
CA THR A 29 -1.52 3.69 -27.32
C THR A 29 -1.08 2.23 -27.14
N ASN A 30 -0.61 1.56 -28.20
CA ASN A 30 -0.19 0.17 -28.13
C ASN A 30 1.29 0.06 -27.73
N ARG A 31 1.55 -0.66 -26.62
CA ARG A 31 2.88 -1.05 -26.11
C ARG A 31 3.67 -1.99 -27.05
N ILE A 32 3.22 -2.19 -28.28
CA ILE A 32 3.85 -3.07 -29.26
C ILE A 32 4.87 -2.24 -30.04
N ILE A 33 6.14 -2.46 -29.73
CA ILE A 33 7.29 -1.85 -30.41
C ILE A 33 7.21 -2.22 -31.90
N TYR A 34 7.25 -1.21 -32.77
CA TYR A 34 7.07 -1.27 -34.23
C TYR A 34 7.90 -2.40 -34.90
N VAL A 35 7.31 -3.58 -35.06
CA VAL A 35 7.92 -4.77 -35.71
C VAL A 35 8.37 -4.47 -37.15
N VAL A 36 7.65 -3.59 -37.85
CA VAL A 36 7.93 -3.24 -39.25
C VAL A 36 9.20 -2.37 -39.36
N SER A 37 9.36 -1.40 -38.45
CA SER A 37 10.53 -0.51 -38.44
C SER A 37 11.79 -1.24 -37.99
N THR A 38 11.68 -2.13 -36.99
CA THR A 38 12.81 -2.95 -36.53
C THR A 38 13.29 -3.91 -37.61
N LYS A 39 12.38 -4.58 -38.34
CA LYS A 39 12.75 -5.43 -39.50
C LYS A 39 13.55 -4.66 -40.55
N LYS A 40 13.13 -3.44 -40.89
CA LYS A 40 13.84 -2.60 -41.88
C LYS A 40 15.26 -2.25 -41.41
N MET A 41 15.43 -1.89 -40.14
CA MET A 41 16.74 -1.52 -39.57
C MET A 41 17.68 -2.73 -39.44
N ILE A 42 17.15 -3.91 -39.12
CA ILE A 42 17.91 -5.17 -39.09
C ILE A 42 18.43 -5.53 -40.49
N VAL A 43 17.58 -5.40 -41.52
CA VAL A 43 17.97 -5.67 -42.92
C VAL A 43 19.03 -4.67 -43.42
N GLN A 44 19.04 -3.45 -42.89
CA GLN A 44 20.05 -2.43 -43.20
C GLN A 44 21.41 -2.67 -42.48
N GLY A 45 21.57 -3.76 -41.74
CA GLY A 45 22.81 -4.13 -41.07
C GLY A 45 23.15 -3.24 -39.87
N THR A 46 22.18 -2.51 -39.34
CA THR A 46 22.39 -1.66 -38.15
C THR A 46 22.25 -2.48 -36.87
N ASN A 47 23.14 -2.27 -35.90
CA ASN A 47 23.06 -2.92 -34.59
C ASN A 47 21.83 -2.39 -33.83
N THR A 48 20.80 -3.22 -33.72
CA THR A 48 19.56 -2.91 -32.99
C THR A 48 19.56 -3.55 -31.61
N TYR A 49 19.15 -2.80 -30.59
CA TYR A 49 19.04 -3.28 -29.21
C TYR A 49 17.61 -3.16 -28.71
N LEU A 50 17.12 -4.18 -27.99
CA LEU A 50 15.84 -4.14 -27.28
C LEU A 50 16.10 -3.76 -25.82
N ALA A 51 15.58 -2.62 -25.38
CA ALA A 51 15.58 -2.22 -23.98
C ALA A 51 14.16 -2.32 -23.42
N TYR A 52 14.01 -2.96 -22.28
CA TYR A 52 12.75 -3.00 -21.53
C TYR A 52 13.04 -2.57 -20.10
N ILE A 53 12.08 -1.86 -19.50
CA ILE A 53 12.17 -1.43 -18.10
C ILE A 53 11.46 -2.50 -17.29
N ILE A 54 12.22 -3.24 -16.47
CA ILE A 54 11.64 -4.02 -15.39
C ILE A 54 11.47 -3.05 -14.23
N MET A 55 10.24 -2.73 -13.88
CA MET A 55 9.99 -2.19 -12.56
C MET A 55 10.01 -3.40 -11.63
N ASP A 56 11.03 -3.50 -10.78
CA ASP A 56 10.89 -4.29 -9.56
C ASP A 56 9.75 -3.61 -8.79
N THR A 57 8.52 -4.07 -9.01
CA THR A 57 7.47 -3.93 -8.02
C THR A 57 7.81 -4.98 -6.99
N PRO A 58 8.43 -4.62 -5.85
CA PRO A 58 8.45 -5.56 -4.75
C PRO A 58 6.99 -5.91 -4.45
N GLU A 59 6.59 -7.13 -4.80
CA GLU A 59 5.46 -7.80 -4.16
C GLU A 59 5.74 -8.05 -2.68
N SER A 60 6.94 -7.68 -2.17
CA SER A 60 7.14 -7.50 -0.75
C SER A 60 6.43 -6.21 -0.34
N LYS A 61 5.38 -6.34 0.48
CA LYS A 61 5.07 -5.35 1.52
C LYS A 61 6.40 -4.79 1.99
N SER A 62 6.74 -3.56 1.62
CA SER A 62 7.89 -2.88 2.20
C SER A 62 7.65 -2.96 3.70
N GLU A 63 8.47 -3.72 4.40
CA GLU A 63 8.29 -3.93 5.83
C GLU A 63 8.21 -2.55 6.46
N ILE A 64 7.08 -2.23 7.08
CA ILE A 64 6.83 -0.89 7.65
C ILE A 64 7.88 -0.58 8.71
N SER A 65 8.50 -1.61 9.30
CA SER A 65 9.68 -1.53 10.17
C SER A 65 10.93 -0.89 9.54
N GLN A 66 11.01 -0.77 8.21
CA GLN A 66 12.10 -0.10 7.49
C GLN A 66 11.90 1.41 7.41
N VAL A 67 10.70 1.91 7.73
CA VAL A 67 10.45 3.34 7.86
C VAL A 67 11.19 3.83 9.12
N PRO A 68 12.12 4.82 9.01
CA PRO A 68 12.96 5.23 10.14
C PRO A 68 12.18 5.53 11.43
N VAL A 69 11.07 6.27 11.33
CA VAL A 69 10.23 6.58 12.50
C VAL A 69 9.56 5.34 13.09
N VAL A 70 9.14 4.36 12.28
CA VAL A 70 8.52 3.13 12.81
C VAL A 70 9.57 2.27 13.51
N LYS A 71 10.78 2.23 12.97
CA LYS A 71 11.92 1.53 13.58
C LYS A 71 12.29 2.10 14.95
N GLU A 72 12.14 3.41 15.13
CA GLU A 72 12.35 4.09 16.40
C GLU A 72 11.26 3.79 17.44
N PHE A 73 10.03 3.47 17.01
CA PHE A 73 8.86 3.27 17.87
C PHE A 73 8.15 1.93 17.62
N LEU A 74 8.90 0.83 17.49
CA LEU A 74 8.33 -0.49 17.17
C LEU A 74 7.32 -0.97 18.24
N ASP A 75 7.48 -0.53 19.48
CA ASP A 75 6.58 -0.79 20.60
C ASP A 75 5.23 -0.05 20.47
N ALA A 76 5.20 1.10 19.78
CA ALA A 76 3.97 1.84 19.47
C ALA A 76 3.24 1.30 18.23
N PHE A 77 3.91 0.50 17.40
CA PHE A 77 3.34 -0.12 16.19
C PHE A 77 3.41 -1.66 16.22
N PRO A 78 2.86 -2.33 17.26
CA PRO A 78 2.83 -3.78 17.29
C PRO A 78 1.88 -4.32 16.21
N GLU A 79 2.18 -5.53 15.69
CA GLU A 79 1.32 -6.21 14.72
C GLU A 79 -0.08 -6.52 15.29
N GLU A 80 -0.17 -6.73 16.60
CA GLU A 80 -1.42 -6.96 17.32
C GLU A 80 -1.46 -6.18 18.64
N LEU A 81 -2.61 -5.53 18.92
CA LEU A 81 -2.87 -4.87 20.19
C LEU A 81 -3.27 -5.94 21.22
N SER A 82 -2.34 -6.29 22.11
CA SER A 82 -2.52 -7.37 23.09
C SER A 82 -3.09 -6.92 24.44
N ARG A 83 -3.12 -5.61 24.71
CA ARG A 83 -3.52 -5.09 26.02
C ARG A 83 -4.33 -3.80 25.90
N MET A 84 -5.26 -3.60 26.83
CA MET A 84 -5.85 -2.29 27.11
C MET A 84 -4.75 -1.26 27.40
N PRO A 85 -4.92 0.00 26.96
CA PRO A 85 -4.02 1.06 27.39
C PRO A 85 -3.95 1.09 28.93
N PRO A 86 -2.80 1.45 29.51
CA PRO A 86 -2.69 1.68 30.94
C PRO A 86 -3.78 2.62 31.44
N GLU A 87 -4.14 2.48 32.72
CA GLU A 87 -5.03 3.42 33.38
C GLU A 87 -4.47 4.83 33.20
N ARG A 88 -5.26 5.70 32.57
CA ARG A 88 -4.88 7.09 32.35
C ARG A 88 -5.25 7.88 33.60
N GLU A 89 -4.42 8.85 33.97
CA GLU A 89 -4.73 9.79 35.07
C GLU A 89 -6.00 10.63 34.80
N ILE A 90 -6.41 10.72 33.54
CA ILE A 90 -7.58 11.47 33.09
C ILE A 90 -8.67 10.46 32.71
N GLU A 91 -9.79 10.52 33.43
CA GLU A 91 -11.01 9.82 33.06
C GLU A 91 -11.61 10.47 31.81
N VAL A 92 -11.92 9.66 30.79
CA VAL A 92 -12.59 10.14 29.59
C VAL A 92 -14.09 10.15 29.88
N SER A 93 -14.64 11.32 30.22
CA SER A 93 -16.09 11.50 30.34
C SER A 93 -16.73 11.80 28.98
N VAL A 94 -17.95 11.32 28.78
CA VAL A 94 -18.80 11.69 27.65
C VAL A 94 -19.89 12.61 28.20
N ASP A 95 -19.72 13.91 27.99
CA ASP A 95 -20.71 14.90 28.41
C ASP A 95 -21.90 14.89 27.45
N LEU A 96 -23.11 14.86 27.99
CA LEU A 96 -24.35 14.86 27.23
C LEU A 96 -25.01 16.22 27.28
N GLU A 97 -25.61 16.63 26.16
CA GLU A 97 -26.47 17.81 26.13
C GLU A 97 -27.66 17.62 27.09
N PRO A 98 -28.08 18.65 27.84
CA PRO A 98 -29.21 18.57 28.75
C PRO A 98 -30.48 18.04 28.05
N GLY A 99 -31.13 17.05 28.67
CA GLY A 99 -32.32 16.40 28.11
C GLY A 99 -32.05 15.22 27.17
N THR A 100 -30.78 14.88 26.93
CA THR A 100 -30.42 13.62 26.23
C THR A 100 -30.84 12.42 27.06
N VAL A 101 -31.56 11.49 26.43
CA VAL A 101 -31.99 10.22 27.04
C VAL A 101 -31.28 9.05 26.35
N PRO A 102 -31.07 7.92 27.04
CA PRO A 102 -30.53 6.70 26.43
C PRO A 102 -31.38 6.26 25.24
N ILE A 103 -30.72 5.79 24.18
CA ILE A 103 -31.37 5.24 22.99
C ILE A 103 -31.22 3.72 23.02
N SER A 104 -32.35 3.03 23.09
CA SER A 104 -32.41 1.58 22.96
C SER A 104 -32.91 1.22 21.56
N CYS A 105 -32.06 0.58 20.77
CA CYS A 105 -32.39 0.09 19.43
C CYS A 105 -32.16 -1.41 19.34
N THR A 106 -33.05 -2.12 18.64
CA THR A 106 -32.86 -3.55 18.38
C THR A 106 -31.66 -3.77 17.45
N PRO A 107 -30.85 -4.82 17.67
CA PRO A 107 -29.76 -5.16 16.75
C PRO A 107 -30.26 -5.37 15.31
N TYR A 108 -29.44 -5.00 14.34
CA TYR A 108 -29.75 -5.21 12.93
C TYR A 108 -29.84 -6.70 12.59
N ARG A 109 -30.68 -7.05 11.61
CA ARG A 109 -30.80 -8.42 11.12
C ARG A 109 -29.60 -8.76 10.24
N MET A 110 -28.74 -9.65 10.72
CA MET A 110 -27.56 -10.13 10.00
C MET A 110 -27.77 -11.55 9.48
N ALA A 111 -27.12 -11.90 8.37
CA ALA A 111 -27.11 -13.27 7.85
C ALA A 111 -26.31 -14.20 8.78
N SER A 112 -26.52 -15.52 8.67
CA SER A 112 -25.85 -16.50 9.53
C SER A 112 -24.32 -16.44 9.46
N LEU A 113 -23.75 -16.10 8.30
CA LEU A 113 -22.30 -15.95 8.13
C LEU A 113 -21.77 -14.71 8.86
N GLU A 114 -22.47 -13.58 8.76
CA GLU A 114 -22.12 -12.33 9.42
C GLU A 114 -22.24 -12.46 10.95
N LEU A 115 -23.26 -13.16 11.44
CA LEU A 115 -23.41 -13.46 12.87
C LEU A 115 -22.26 -14.32 13.39
N LYS A 116 -21.80 -15.31 12.60
CA LYS A 116 -20.66 -16.16 12.98
C LYS A 116 -19.38 -15.35 13.10
N GLU A 117 -19.12 -14.46 12.14
CA GLU A 117 -17.93 -13.60 12.16
C GLU A 117 -18.02 -12.55 13.28
N SER A 118 -19.17 -11.91 13.45
CA SER A 118 -19.40 -10.94 14.54
C SER A 118 -19.19 -11.59 15.91
N LYS A 119 -19.69 -12.81 16.11
CA LYS A 119 -19.45 -13.57 17.34
C LYS A 119 -17.95 -13.85 17.56
N LYS A 120 -17.22 -14.22 16.50
CA LYS A 120 -15.77 -14.47 16.59
C LYS A 120 -15.01 -13.21 17.01
N GLN A 121 -15.33 -12.06 16.41
CA GLN A 121 -14.71 -10.78 16.77
C GLN A 121 -15.04 -10.35 18.21
N LEU A 122 -16.29 -10.48 18.63
CA LEU A 122 -16.68 -10.16 20.01
C LEU A 122 -15.97 -11.05 21.03
N GLN A 123 -15.76 -12.34 20.73
CA GLN A 123 -15.01 -13.25 21.60
C GLN A 123 -13.53 -12.86 21.70
N ASP A 124 -12.92 -12.44 20.60
CA ASP A 124 -11.54 -11.93 20.59
C ASP A 124 -11.40 -10.63 21.41
N LEU A 125 -12.36 -9.71 21.28
CA LEU A 125 -12.36 -8.47 22.07
C LEU A 125 -12.59 -8.74 23.57
N LEU A 126 -13.43 -9.72 23.91
CA LEU A 126 -13.66 -10.16 25.29
C LEU A 126 -12.40 -10.81 25.88
N SER A 127 -11.73 -11.70 25.13
CA SER A 127 -10.52 -12.39 25.61
C SER A 127 -9.36 -11.43 25.82
N LYS A 128 -9.26 -10.38 24.99
CA LYS A 128 -8.28 -9.28 25.14
C LYS A 128 -8.64 -8.25 26.22
N GLY A 129 -9.85 -8.32 26.78
CA GLY A 129 -10.32 -7.42 27.83
C GLY A 129 -10.66 -6.00 27.33
N PHE A 130 -10.84 -5.82 26.02
CA PHE A 130 -11.25 -4.53 25.44
C PHE A 130 -12.72 -4.21 25.69
N ILE A 131 -13.55 -5.24 25.86
CA ILE A 131 -14.97 -5.10 26.17
C ILE A 131 -15.36 -6.00 27.34
N ARG A 132 -16.50 -5.71 27.96
CA ARG A 132 -17.12 -6.53 29.00
C ARG A 132 -18.64 -6.54 28.85
N PRO A 133 -19.34 -7.57 29.34
CA PRO A 133 -20.80 -7.53 29.45
C PRO A 133 -21.26 -6.31 30.24
N SER A 134 -22.34 -5.67 29.79
CA SER A 134 -22.93 -4.52 30.46
C SER A 134 -24.46 -4.58 30.40
N ALA A 135 -25.10 -3.86 31.30
CA ALA A 135 -26.54 -3.61 31.28
C ALA A 135 -26.74 -2.09 31.15
N SER A 136 -26.96 -1.62 29.92
CA SER A 136 -27.29 -0.22 29.64
C SER A 136 -28.80 0.00 29.75
N PRO A 137 -29.25 1.14 30.30
CA PRO A 137 -30.65 1.55 30.27
C PRO A 137 -31.16 1.81 28.84
#